data_AF-T1IQA2-F1
#
_entry.id   AF-T1IQA2-F1
#
_cell.length_a   1.000
_cell.length_b   1.000
_cell.length_c   1.000
_cell.angle_alpha   90.00
_cell.angle_beta   90.00
_cell.angle_gamma   90.00
#
_symmetry.space_group_name_H-M   'P 1'
#
loop_
_entity.id
_entity.type
_entity.pdbx_description
1 polymer ?
#
loop_
_entity_poly.entity_id
_entity_poly.type
_entity_poly.pdbx_seq_one_letter_code
_entity_poly.pdbx_strand_id
1 'polypeptide(L)'
;MYYNPLFNISDINHGLHRRVRALDQIRELRLQLYSLKDFVQTCRHCNSLWMDFEKHPSYLLKEIDTYSVCDLVQMKSGEMAAKLKKLVQEALNHINHCEV
;
A
#
# COMPACT_ATOMS: atom_id res chain seq x y z
N MET A 1 -5.70 -15.67 -12.02
CA MET A 1 -5.23 -16.26 -10.75
C MET A 1 -4.07 -15.48 -10.12
N TYR A 2 -2.99 -15.15 -10.84
CA TYR A 2 -1.81 -14.47 -10.26
C TYR A 2 -2.04 -13.10 -9.59
N TYR A 3 -3.03 -12.34 -10.02
CA TYR A 3 -3.36 -11.01 -9.49
C TYR A 3 -4.51 -11.01 -8.47
N ASN A 4 -5.10 -12.19 -8.21
CA ASN A 4 -6.20 -12.29 -7.26
C ASN A 4 -5.65 -12.30 -5.82
N PRO A 5 -6.17 -11.45 -4.92
CA PRO A 5 -5.74 -11.37 -3.53
C PRO A 5 -6.33 -12.54 -2.72
N LEU A 6 -5.64 -13.69 -2.73
CA LEU A 6 -6.12 -14.92 -2.09
C LEU A 6 -5.35 -15.28 -0.82
N PHE A 7 -4.22 -14.61 -0.55
CA PHE A 7 -3.32 -14.97 0.55
C PHE A 7 -3.41 -13.92 1.65
N ASN A 8 -4.14 -14.22 2.72
CA ASN A 8 -4.05 -13.46 3.95
C ASN A 8 -2.88 -13.99 4.80
N ILE A 9 -1.81 -13.20 4.90
CA ILE A 9 -0.59 -13.63 5.58
C ILE A 9 -0.79 -13.74 7.10
N SER A 10 -1.66 -12.92 7.69
CA SER A 10 -2.01 -13.00 9.12
C SER A 10 -2.73 -14.31 9.45
N ASP A 11 -3.67 -14.75 8.59
CA ASP A 11 -4.39 -16.01 8.76
C ASP A 11 -3.52 -17.24 8.49
N ILE A 12 -2.61 -17.15 7.51
CA ILE A 12 -1.70 -18.26 7.17
C ILE A 12 -0.61 -18.40 8.24
N ASN A 13 0.03 -17.29 8.63
CA ASN A 13 1.09 -17.27 9.62
C ASN A 13 1.33 -15.84 10.15
N HIS A 14 0.66 -15.50 11.25
CA HIS A 14 0.85 -14.22 11.94
C HIS A 14 2.33 -13.92 12.32
N GLY A 15 3.16 -14.94 12.52
CA GLY A 15 4.58 -14.78 12.82
C GLY A 15 5.45 -14.40 11.63
N LEU A 16 4.93 -14.48 10.39
CA LEU A 16 5.70 -14.24 9.18
C LEU A 16 6.11 -12.76 9.04
N HIS A 17 5.26 -11.83 9.48
CA HIS A 17 5.56 -10.40 9.53
C HIS A 17 6.85 -10.14 10.32
N ARG A 18 7.02 -10.77 11.48
CA ARG A 18 8.23 -10.60 12.31
C ARG A 18 9.47 -11.28 11.74
N ARG A 19 9.30 -12.28 10.86
CA ARG A 19 10.42 -13.06 10.30
C ARG A 19 10.91 -12.51 8.97
N VAL A 20 10.06 -11.82 8.22
CA VAL A 20 10.37 -11.29 6.89
C VAL A 20 10.32 -9.77 6.93
N ARG A 21 11.49 -9.12 7.06
CA ARG A 21 11.58 -7.65 7.16
C ARG A 21 10.91 -6.91 6.02
N ALA A 22 11.00 -7.43 4.80
CA ALA A 22 10.36 -6.83 3.63
C ALA A 22 8.83 -6.81 3.77
N LEU A 23 8.25 -7.85 4.38
CA LEU A 23 6.81 -7.99 4.55
C LEU A 23 6.30 -7.08 5.67
N ASP A 24 7.09 -6.92 6.74
CA ASP A 24 6.83 -5.93 7.80
C ASP A 24 6.85 -4.50 7.25
N GLN A 25 7.90 -4.15 6.51
CA GLN A 25 8.04 -2.85 5.87
C GLN A 25 6.86 -2.53 4.93
N ILE A 26 6.46 -3.50 4.10
CA ILE A 26 5.35 -3.31 3.16
C ILE A 26 4.03 -3.15 3.91
N ARG A 27 3.83 -3.88 5.01
CA ARG A 27 2.66 -3.72 5.86
C ARG A 27 2.59 -2.32 6.49
N GLU A 28 3.69 -1.81 7.01
CA GLU A 28 3.76 -0.43 7.54
C GLU A 28 3.41 0.61 6.47
N LEU A 29 3.95 0.47 5.25
CA LEU A 29 3.62 1.37 4.14
C LEU A 29 2.14 1.31 3.76
N ARG A 30 1.55 0.10 3.73
CA ARG A 30 0.11 -0.07 3.45
C ARG A 30 -0.76 0.54 4.54
N LEU A 31 -0.37 0.44 5.82
CA LEU A 31 -1.06 1.09 6.94
C LEU A 31 -1.04 2.62 6.82
N GLN A 32 0.10 3.18 6.43
CA GLN A 32 0.22 4.62 6.17
C GLN A 32 -0.71 5.05 5.03
N LEU A 33 -0.69 4.33 3.90
CA LEU A 33 -1.57 4.62 2.77
C LEU A 33 -3.04 4.46 3.11
N TYR A 34 -3.41 3.46 3.92
CA TYR A 34 -4.80 3.30 4.40
C TYR A 34 -5.25 4.52 5.20
N SER A 35 -4.38 5.08 6.03
CA SER A 35 -4.67 6.28 6.83
C SER A 35 -4.73 7.54 5.95
N LEU A 36 -3.88 7.61 4.93
CA LEU A 36 -3.80 8.74 4.01
C LEU A 36 -4.95 8.76 2.99
N LYS A 37 -5.54 7.60 2.66
CA LYS A 37 -6.57 7.51 1.61
C LYS A 37 -7.74 8.47 1.86
N ASP A 38 -8.18 8.62 3.11
CA ASP A 38 -9.34 9.44 3.46
C ASP A 38 -9.04 10.93 3.26
N PHE A 39 -7.80 11.33 3.53
CA PHE A 39 -7.29 12.66 3.21
C PHE A 39 -7.24 12.89 1.69
N VAL A 40 -6.66 11.94 0.95
CA VAL A 40 -6.56 12.02 -0.52
C VAL A 40 -7.94 12.11 -1.16
N GLN A 41 -8.94 11.39 -0.64
CA GLN A 41 -10.32 11.42 -1.11
C GLN A 41 -11.05 12.74 -0.81
N THR A 42 -10.70 13.43 0.27
CA THR A 42 -11.39 14.66 0.70
C THR A 42 -10.71 15.92 0.19
N CYS A 43 -9.45 15.84 -0.25
CA CYS A 43 -8.71 16.98 -0.77
C CYS A 43 -9.06 17.29 -2.24
N ARG A 44 -9.59 18.50 -2.49
CA ARG A 44 -9.93 19.02 -3.84
C ARG A 44 -8.75 19.20 -4.79
N HIS A 45 -7.52 19.30 -4.27
CA HIS A 45 -6.29 19.47 -5.07
C HIS A 45 -5.57 18.15 -5.32
N CYS A 46 -6.08 17.04 -4.79
CA CYS A 46 -5.38 15.76 -4.75
C CYS A 46 -5.78 14.79 -5.88
N ASN A 47 -6.49 15.28 -6.91
CA ASN A 47 -7.01 14.46 -8.01
C ASN A 47 -5.94 13.62 -8.73
N SER A 48 -4.74 14.15 -8.93
CA SER A 48 -3.65 13.40 -9.58
C SER A 48 -3.16 12.23 -8.73
N LEU A 49 -2.99 12.45 -7.42
CA LEU A 49 -2.60 11.41 -6.49
C LEU A 49 -3.72 10.37 -6.32
N TRP A 50 -4.98 10.80 -6.27
CA TRP A 50 -6.13 9.90 -6.23
C TRP A 50 -6.17 8.98 -7.47
N MET A 51 -5.94 9.52 -8.67
CA MET A 51 -5.84 8.72 -9.89
C MET A 51 -4.69 7.70 -9.83
N ASP A 52 -3.56 8.05 -9.22
CA ASP A 52 -2.46 7.10 -9.01
C ASP A 52 -2.83 6.01 -7.99
N PHE A 53 -3.58 6.35 -6.94
CA PHE A 53 -4.13 5.35 -6.00
C PHE A 53 -5.12 4.40 -6.70
N GLU A 54 -5.99 4.91 -7.58
CA GLU A 54 -6.96 4.09 -8.33
C GLU A 54 -6.33 3.14 -9.35
N LYS A 55 -5.10 3.41 -9.82
CA LYS A 55 -4.35 2.45 -10.66
C LYS A 55 -3.99 1.17 -9.89
N HIS A 56 -3.98 1.22 -8.56
CA HIS A 56 -3.71 0.06 -7.73
C HIS A 56 -5.00 -0.68 -7.36
N PRO A 57 -4.93 -2.00 -7.17
CA PRO A 57 -6.08 -2.76 -6.73
C PRO A 57 -6.60 -2.23 -5.38
N SER A 58 -7.92 -2.13 -5.24
CA SER A 58 -8.56 -1.59 -4.02
C SER A 58 -8.21 -2.38 -2.75
N TYR A 59 -7.99 -3.70 -2.86
CA TYR A 59 -7.53 -4.55 -1.76
C TYR A 59 -6.14 -4.11 -1.25
N LEU A 60 -5.30 -3.57 -2.12
CA LEU A 60 -3.94 -3.16 -1.77
C LEU A 60 -3.97 -2.05 -0.71
N LEU A 61 -4.99 -1.20 -0.77
CA LEU A 61 -5.19 -0.12 0.20
C LEU A 61 -6.09 -0.56 1.35
N LYS A 62 -7.10 -1.40 1.14
CA LYS A 62 -8.13 -1.71 2.15
C LYS A 62 -7.85 -2.97 2.99
N GLU A 63 -7.22 -3.97 2.41
CA GLU A 63 -7.00 -5.29 3.02
C GLU A 63 -5.51 -5.53 3.26
N ILE A 64 -4.97 -4.89 4.29
CA ILE A 64 -3.52 -4.72 4.54
C ILE A 64 -2.74 -6.05 4.56
N ASP A 65 -3.34 -7.12 5.07
CA ASP A 65 -2.69 -8.43 5.20
C ASP A 65 -3.01 -9.40 4.05
N THR A 66 -3.87 -8.99 3.10
CA THR A 66 -4.22 -9.79 1.91
C THR A 66 -3.30 -9.44 0.73
N TYR A 67 -2.79 -10.47 0.06
CA TYR A 67 -1.86 -10.36 -1.06
C TYR A 67 -2.17 -11.35 -2.19
N SER A 68 -1.79 -10.99 -3.40
CA SER A 68 -1.77 -11.88 -4.57
C SER A 68 -0.40 -12.54 -4.74
N VAL A 69 -0.32 -13.55 -5.62
CA VAL A 69 0.97 -14.18 -5.97
C VAL A 69 1.91 -13.16 -6.61
N CYS A 70 1.38 -12.28 -7.46
CA CYS A 70 2.16 -11.22 -8.10
C CYS A 70 2.76 -10.27 -7.05
N ASP A 71 2.00 -9.92 -6.01
CA ASP A 71 2.51 -9.09 -4.91
C ASP A 71 3.65 -9.80 -4.20
N LEU A 72 3.50 -11.07 -3.83
CA LEU A 72 4.56 -11.85 -3.16
C LEU A 72 5.85 -11.91 -3.99
N VAL A 73 5.75 -11.99 -5.32
CA VAL A 73 6.92 -11.90 -6.21
C VAL A 73 7.53 -10.49 -6.19
N GLN A 74 6.72 -9.43 -6.27
CA GLN A 74 7.19 -8.04 -6.21
C GLN A 74 7.72 -7.63 -4.82
N MET A 75 7.24 -8.26 -3.74
CA MET A 75 7.79 -8.09 -2.40
C MET A 75 9.21 -8.65 -2.34
N LYS A 76 9.42 -9.84 -2.92
CA LYS A 76 10.73 -10.49 -2.97
C LYS A 76 11.73 -9.68 -3.81
N SER A 77 11.29 -9.03 -4.89
CA SER A 77 12.15 -8.17 -5.71
C SER A 77 12.38 -6.77 -5.11
N GLY A 78 11.61 -6.38 -4.07
CA GLY A 78 11.65 -5.05 -3.48
C GLY A 78 10.91 -3.96 -4.27
N GLU A 79 10.39 -4.30 -5.46
CA GLU A 79 9.67 -3.39 -6.33
C GLU A 79 8.39 -2.85 -5.67
N MET A 80 7.67 -3.71 -4.94
CA MET A 80 6.45 -3.33 -4.23
C MET A 80 6.76 -2.29 -3.13
N ALA A 81 7.82 -2.51 -2.35
CA ALA A 81 8.22 -1.58 -1.30
C ALA A 81 8.60 -0.21 -1.86
N ALA A 82 9.34 -0.16 -2.97
CA ALA A 82 9.70 1.10 -3.63
C ALA A 82 8.47 1.87 -4.14
N LYS A 83 7.54 1.18 -4.80
CA LYS A 83 6.28 1.78 -5.30
C LYS A 83 5.45 2.36 -4.16
N LEU A 84 5.20 1.57 -3.11
CA LEU A 84 4.40 2.02 -1.97
C LEU A 84 5.05 3.19 -1.23
N LYS A 85 6.38 3.14 -1.05
CA LYS A 85 7.12 4.22 -0.40
C LYS A 85 7.01 5.53 -1.20
N LYS A 86 7.08 5.45 -2.52
CA LYS A 86 6.90 6.62 -3.39
C LYS A 86 5.52 7.24 -3.21
N LEU A 87 4.45 6.43 -3.23
CA LEU A 87 3.08 6.90 -3.02
C LEU A 87 2.90 7.57 -1.65
N VAL A 88 3.45 6.97 -0.59
CA VAL A 88 3.42 7.57 0.75
C VAL A 88 4.11 8.93 0.75
N GLN A 89 5.29 9.04 0.14
CA GLN A 89 6.03 10.30 0.07
C GLN A 89 5.29 11.36 -0.73
N GLU A 90 4.67 11.00 -1.85
CA GLU A 90 3.86 11.91 -2.66
C GLU A 90 2.64 12.40 -1.87
N ALA A 91 1.96 11.50 -1.14
CA ALA A 91 0.84 11.85 -0.27
C ALA A 91 1.25 12.80 0.88
N LEU A 92 2.37 12.51 1.56
CA LEU A 92 2.90 13.36 2.63
C LEU A 92 3.36 14.72 2.11
N ASN A 93 4.04 14.75 0.96
CA ASN A 93 4.44 16.00 0.32
C ASN A 93 3.23 16.82 -0.09
N HIS A 94 2.18 16.18 -0.60
CA HIS A 94 0.93 16.86 -0.89
C HIS A 94 0.34 17.46 0.38
N ILE A 95 0.19 16.68 1.48
CA ILE A 95 -0.33 17.19 2.76
C ILE A 95 0.46 18.42 3.24
N ASN A 96 1.79 18.37 3.18
CA ASN A 96 2.65 19.47 3.63
C ASN A 96 2.52 20.76 2.79
N HIS A 97 2.13 20.65 1.52
CA HIS A 97 1.97 21.78 0.60
C HIS A 97 0.50 22.05 0.24
N CYS A 98 -0.43 21.32 0.84
CA CYS A 98 -1.85 21.48 0.60
C CYS A 98 -2.34 22.66 1.44
N GLU A 99 -2.54 23.81 0.80
CA GLU A 99 -3.29 24.91 1.39
C GLU A 99 -4.76 24.48 1.46
N VAL A 100 -5.27 24.26 2.68
CA VAL A 100 -6.64 23.80 2.98
C VAL A 100 -7.67 24.75 2.37
#